data_AF-A0A969D3E7-F1
#
_entry.id   AF-A0A969D3E7-F1
#
_cell.length_a   1.000
_cell.length_b   1.000
_cell.length_c   1.000
_cell.angle_alpha   90.00
_cell.angle_beta   90.00
_cell.angle_gamma   90.00
#
_symmetry.space_group_name_H-M   'P 1'
#
loop_
_entity.id
_entity.type
_entity.pdbx_description
1 polymer ?
#
loop_
_entity_poly.entity_id
_entity_poly.type
_entity_poly.pdbx_seq_one_letter_code
_entity_poly.pdbx_strand_id
1 'polypeptide(L)'
;MRAKIIGVMVMVTVNRAVNRAVRWLSVLAGCGLGGWALGWVLAAQAQSDSAAAVRNPNQVPTVRYARGEDVDLALIIDEWRDRYPDIPVFACTCTALTCGDDSIWPFRSFTQYQLAVALGPNNAAVSESNGFNCFDIEAGDSP
;
A
#
# COMPACT_ATOMS: atom_id res chain seq x y z
N MET A 1 -47.54 27.52 12.11
CA MET A 1 -47.48 26.21 11.44
C MET A 1 -46.29 25.47 12.02
N ARG A 2 -46.50 24.37 12.76
CA ARG A 2 -45.45 23.64 13.49
C ARG A 2 -44.98 22.47 12.65
N ALA A 3 -43.73 22.50 12.19
CA ALA A 3 -43.11 21.39 11.47
C ALA A 3 -42.52 20.38 12.47
N LYS A 4 -43.01 19.14 12.38
CA LYS A 4 -42.54 17.95 13.10
C LYS A 4 -41.27 17.45 12.41
N ILE A 5 -40.12 17.48 13.08
CA ILE A 5 -38.91 16.80 12.63
C ILE A 5 -38.99 15.37 13.17
N ILE A 6 -39.24 14.42 12.27
CA ILE A 6 -39.22 12.98 12.55
C ILE A 6 -37.77 12.52 12.40
N GLY A 7 -37.19 12.04 13.51
CA GLY A 7 -35.84 11.48 13.55
C GLY A 7 -35.75 10.16 12.79
N VAL A 8 -34.68 10.01 12.01
CA VAL A 8 -34.26 8.73 11.44
C VAL A 8 -32.94 8.35 12.10
N MET A 9 -33.03 7.51 13.13
CA MET A 9 -31.91 6.91 13.82
C MET A 9 -31.53 5.65 13.04
N VAL A 10 -30.55 5.76 12.13
CA VAL A 10 -30.01 4.60 11.41
C VAL A 10 -29.03 3.88 12.34
N MET A 11 -29.53 2.81 12.95
CA MET A 11 -28.77 1.90 13.79
C MET A 11 -27.91 1.00 12.89
N VAL A 12 -26.66 1.40 12.66
CA VAL A 12 -25.68 0.57 11.93
C VAL A 12 -25.13 -0.49 12.89
N THR A 13 -25.80 -1.64 12.94
CA THR A 13 -25.31 -2.83 13.63
C THR A 13 -24.27 -3.53 12.75
N VAL A 14 -22.98 -3.25 12.96
CA VAL A 14 -21.89 -3.98 12.31
C VAL A 14 -21.72 -5.33 13.00
N ASN A 15 -22.34 -6.35 12.41
CA ASN A 15 -22.19 -7.74 12.78
C ASN A 15 -20.97 -8.31 12.02
N ARG A 16 -19.80 -8.42 12.66
CA ARG A 16 -18.66 -9.17 12.12
C ARG A 16 -18.22 -10.20 13.14
N ALA A 17 -18.74 -11.40 12.97
CA ALA A 17 -18.23 -12.58 13.62
C ALA A 17 -17.93 -13.65 12.56
N VAL A 18 -16.87 -14.40 12.85
CA VAL A 18 -16.64 -15.80 12.46
C VAL A 18 -15.74 -16.04 11.23
N ASN A 19 -14.49 -16.37 11.60
CA ASN A 19 -13.64 -17.46 11.11
C ASN A 19 -13.13 -17.44 9.67
N ARG A 20 -11.82 -17.23 9.54
CA ARG A 20 -11.01 -17.99 8.58
C ARG A 20 -10.00 -18.84 9.32
N ALA A 21 -10.42 -20.09 9.54
CA ALA A 21 -9.55 -21.20 9.84
C ALA A 21 -8.79 -21.58 8.56
N VAL A 22 -7.46 -21.54 8.59
CA VAL A 22 -6.63 -22.26 7.63
C VAL A 22 -5.59 -23.04 8.43
N ARG A 23 -6.03 -24.24 8.87
CA ARG A 23 -5.17 -25.30 9.37
C ARG A 23 -4.45 -25.92 8.17
N TRP A 24 -3.19 -25.61 7.99
CA TRP A 24 -2.31 -26.42 7.14
C TRP A 24 -1.87 -27.65 7.93
N LEU A 25 -2.34 -28.82 7.50
CA LEU A 25 -1.88 -30.13 7.95
C LEU A 25 -0.46 -30.38 7.40
N SER A 26 0.54 -30.36 8.28
CA SER A 26 1.84 -30.97 7.99
C SER A 26 1.79 -32.44 8.38
N VAL A 27 1.58 -33.32 7.40
CA VAL A 27 1.79 -34.76 7.53
C VAL A 27 3.18 -35.06 6.99
N LEU A 28 4.15 -35.24 7.88
CA LEU A 28 5.33 -36.05 7.62
C LEU A 28 5.54 -36.97 8.82
N ALA A 29 4.96 -38.16 8.67
CA ALA A 29 5.21 -39.29 9.54
C ALA A 29 6.46 -40.02 9.05
N GLY A 30 7.34 -40.34 10.01
CA GLY A 30 8.12 -41.57 9.98
C GLY A 30 9.56 -41.45 9.50
N CYS A 31 10.49 -41.43 10.45
CA CYS A 31 11.55 -42.44 10.54
C CYS A 31 12.33 -42.27 11.85
N GLY A 32 12.57 -43.39 12.55
CA GLY A 32 13.79 -43.57 13.32
C GLY A 32 13.71 -43.27 14.81
N LEU A 33 13.51 -44.34 15.58
CA LEU A 33 13.85 -44.46 16.99
C LEU A 33 15.33 -44.15 17.26
N GLY A 34 15.61 -43.43 18.35
CA GLY A 34 16.88 -43.56 19.07
C GLY A 34 17.62 -42.25 19.35
N GLY A 35 17.83 -41.94 20.63
CA GLY A 35 18.91 -41.07 21.06
C GLY A 35 18.50 -39.90 21.93
N TRP A 36 18.49 -40.12 23.24
CA TRP A 36 18.51 -39.07 24.25
C TRP A 36 19.80 -38.25 24.13
N ALA A 37 19.71 -36.93 23.97
CA ALA A 37 20.71 -36.00 24.47
C ALA A 37 20.08 -34.62 24.67
N LEU A 38 19.92 -34.27 25.94
CA LEU A 38 19.80 -32.91 26.45
C LEU A 38 20.87 -32.01 25.81
N GLY A 39 20.51 -30.82 25.36
CA GLY A 39 21.53 -29.83 25.08
C GLY A 39 21.09 -28.60 24.31
N TRP A 40 20.98 -27.50 25.04
CA TRP A 40 21.24 -26.12 24.59
C TRP A 40 20.14 -25.43 23.79
N VAL A 41 19.26 -24.80 24.59
CA VAL A 41 18.58 -23.55 24.25
C VAL A 41 19.64 -22.51 23.84
N LEU A 42 19.72 -22.21 22.55
CA LEU A 42 20.29 -20.96 22.04
C LEU A 42 19.16 -20.23 21.30
N ALA A 43 18.29 -19.60 22.09
CA ALA A 43 17.48 -18.50 21.60
C ALA A 43 18.42 -17.33 21.32
N ALA A 44 19.00 -17.29 20.12
CA ALA A 44 19.62 -16.08 19.61
C ALA A 44 18.49 -15.06 19.39
N GLN A 45 18.23 -14.23 20.40
CA GLN A 45 17.52 -12.96 20.20
C GLN A 45 18.42 -12.11 19.30
N ALA A 46 18.15 -12.15 17.99
CA ALA A 46 18.60 -11.11 17.10
C ALA A 46 17.96 -9.81 17.60
N GLN A 47 18.78 -9.00 18.27
CA GLN A 47 18.45 -7.62 18.59
C GLN A 47 18.26 -6.91 17.25
N SER A 48 17.00 -6.69 16.89
CA SER A 48 16.64 -5.76 15.83
C SER A 48 16.98 -4.35 16.32
N ASP A 49 18.25 -4.00 16.23
CA ASP A 49 18.68 -2.61 16.21
C ASP A 49 18.15 -2.01 14.89
N SER A 50 16.88 -1.60 14.91
CA SER A 50 16.24 -0.82 13.86
C SER A 50 16.78 0.61 13.87
N ALA A 51 18.10 0.77 13.82
CA ALA A 51 18.68 1.95 13.22
C ALA A 51 18.32 1.84 11.74
N ALA A 52 17.44 2.72 11.26
CA ALA A 52 17.02 2.74 9.86
C ALA A 52 18.27 2.81 8.97
N ALA A 53 18.73 1.64 8.49
CA ALA A 53 19.82 1.57 7.55
C ALA A 53 19.38 2.41 6.36
N VAL A 54 20.14 3.46 6.06
CA VAL A 54 19.88 4.34 4.92
C VAL A 54 19.86 3.44 3.68
N ARG A 55 18.67 3.08 3.19
CA ARG A 55 18.50 2.23 2.00
C ARG A 55 19.21 2.94 0.85
N ASN A 56 20.00 2.21 0.08
CA ASN A 56 20.68 2.78 -1.08
C ASN A 56 19.61 3.42 -1.99
N PRO A 57 19.67 4.73 -2.27
CA PRO A 57 18.63 5.42 -3.06
C PRO A 57 18.49 4.84 -4.46
N ASN A 58 19.53 4.18 -4.99
CA ASN A 58 19.49 3.49 -6.28
C ASN A 58 18.74 2.14 -6.25
N GLN A 59 18.29 1.69 -5.08
CA GLN A 59 17.52 0.44 -4.91
C GLN A 59 16.06 0.72 -4.56
N VAL A 60 15.69 1.97 -4.32
CA VAL A 60 14.35 2.36 -3.89
C VAL A 60 13.50 2.69 -5.12
N PRO A 61 12.42 1.91 -5.43
CA PRO A 61 11.62 2.09 -6.64
C PRO A 61 11.12 3.53 -6.86
N THR A 62 10.60 4.18 -5.81
CA THR A 62 10.09 5.56 -5.87
C THR A 62 11.16 6.56 -6.30
N VAL A 63 12.39 6.40 -5.79
CA VAL A 63 13.52 7.31 -6.09
C VAL A 63 13.99 7.12 -7.52
N ARG A 64 14.07 5.88 -8.00
CA ARG A 64 14.40 5.57 -9.39
C ARG A 64 13.36 6.13 -10.36
N TYR A 65 12.09 5.95 -10.02
CA TYR A 65 10.98 6.49 -10.80
C TYR A 65 11.02 8.02 -10.90
N ALA A 66 11.29 8.72 -9.79
CA ALA A 66 11.48 10.19 -9.78
C ALA A 66 12.66 10.66 -10.66
N ARG A 67 13.63 9.80 -10.95
CA ARG A 67 14.75 10.11 -11.85
C ARG A 67 14.41 9.87 -13.32
N GLY A 68 13.17 9.49 -13.62
CA GLY A 68 12.69 9.18 -14.96
C GLY A 68 13.04 7.78 -15.45
N GLU A 69 13.54 6.90 -14.57
CA GLU A 69 13.73 5.49 -14.92
C GLU A 69 12.38 4.81 -15.20
N ASP A 70 12.41 3.81 -16.08
CA ASP A 70 11.27 2.93 -16.29
C ASP A 70 11.19 1.93 -15.13
N VAL A 71 10.22 2.15 -14.24
CA VAL A 71 9.99 1.37 -13.03
C VAL A 71 8.54 0.92 -13.04
N ASP A 72 8.32 -0.38 -12.84
CA ASP A 72 6.98 -0.91 -12.67
C ASP A 72 6.29 -0.23 -11.48
N LEU A 73 5.13 0.38 -11.72
CA LEU A 73 4.35 1.08 -10.71
C LEU A 73 3.95 0.15 -9.56
N ALA A 74 3.82 -1.17 -9.80
CA ALA A 74 3.57 -2.15 -8.75
C ALA A 74 4.68 -2.14 -7.68
N LEU A 75 5.95 -1.95 -8.08
CA LEU A 75 7.07 -1.88 -7.14
C LEU A 75 7.03 -0.61 -6.27
N ILE A 76 6.50 0.49 -6.82
CA ILE A 76 6.29 1.74 -6.06
C ILE A 76 5.15 1.55 -5.07
N ILE A 77 4.04 0.93 -5.50
CA ILE A 77 2.90 0.61 -4.64
C ILE A 77 3.34 -0.30 -3.49
N ASP A 78 4.10 -1.35 -3.77
CA ASP A 78 4.62 -2.27 -2.76
C ASP A 78 5.56 -1.55 -1.76
N GLU A 79 6.43 -0.67 -2.26
CA GLU A 79 7.28 0.16 -1.40
C GLU A 79 6.44 1.04 -0.46
N TRP A 80 5.41 1.70 -0.98
CA TRP A 80 4.56 2.59 -0.20
C TRP A 80 3.70 1.85 0.80
N ARG A 81 3.18 0.67 0.45
CA ARG A 81 2.42 -0.17 1.39
C ARG A 81 3.28 -0.69 2.54
N ASP A 82 4.54 -1.04 2.28
CA ASP A 82 5.51 -1.42 3.32
C ASP A 82 5.80 -0.24 4.27
N ARG A 83 5.99 0.97 3.73
CA ARG A 83 6.43 2.13 4.51
C ARG A 83 5.28 2.93 5.16
N TYR A 84 4.12 2.96 4.53
CA TYR A 84 2.98 3.80 4.88
C TYR A 84 1.67 3.00 4.82
N PRO A 85 1.53 1.94 5.64
CA PRO A 85 0.40 1.00 5.54
C PRO A 85 -0.97 1.64 5.75
N ASP A 86 -1.03 2.79 6.42
CA ASP A 86 -2.28 3.49 6.75
C ASP A 86 -2.60 4.65 5.78
N ILE A 87 -1.75 4.89 4.76
CA ILE A 87 -1.96 5.95 3.78
C ILE A 87 -2.47 5.33 2.48
N PRO A 88 -3.67 5.71 1.98
CA PRO A 88 -4.21 5.16 0.75
C PRO A 88 -3.33 5.50 -0.44
N VAL A 89 -3.27 4.59 -1.41
CA VAL A 89 -2.55 4.79 -2.67
C VAL A 89 -3.57 4.94 -3.79
N PHE A 90 -3.37 5.95 -4.62
CA PHE A 90 -4.25 6.25 -5.74
C PHE A 90 -3.55 5.88 -7.05
N ALA A 91 -4.29 5.21 -7.93
CA ALA A 91 -3.91 5.04 -9.33
C ALA A 91 -4.50 6.20 -10.13
N CYS A 92 -3.65 6.89 -10.88
CA CYS A 92 -4.01 8.08 -11.63
C CYS A 92 -3.78 7.83 -13.12
N THR A 93 -4.74 8.16 -13.97
CA THR A 93 -4.63 8.08 -15.43
C THR A 93 -4.65 9.46 -16.05
N CYS A 94 -3.74 9.74 -16.97
CA CYS A 94 -3.73 11.02 -17.68
C CYS A 94 -4.92 11.08 -18.66
N THR A 95 -5.82 12.05 -18.47
CA THR A 95 -7.02 12.18 -19.33
C THR A 95 -6.89 13.26 -20.41
N ALA A 96 -5.96 14.20 -20.22
CA ALA A 96 -5.60 15.23 -21.19
C ALA A 96 -4.56 14.73 -22.20
N LEU A 97 -4.25 15.54 -23.22
CA LEU A 97 -3.18 15.23 -24.19
C LEU A 97 -1.82 15.09 -23.50
N THR A 98 -1.57 15.96 -22.52
CA THR A 98 -0.41 15.93 -21.64
C THR A 98 -0.86 16.23 -20.22
N CYS A 99 -0.34 15.50 -19.24
CA CYS A 99 -0.58 15.73 -17.81
C CYS A 99 0.74 15.89 -17.03
N GLY A 100 0.66 16.49 -15.86
CA GLY A 100 1.79 16.67 -14.95
C GLY A 100 2.81 17.73 -15.43
N ASP A 101 3.78 17.99 -14.56
CA ASP A 101 4.94 18.84 -14.83
C ASP A 101 6.16 18.31 -14.07
N ASP A 102 7.31 18.94 -14.28
CA ASP A 102 8.58 18.59 -13.63
C ASP A 102 8.75 19.18 -12.21
N SER A 103 7.76 19.94 -11.73
CA SER A 103 7.81 20.66 -10.46
C SER A 103 7.13 19.92 -9.31
N ILE A 104 6.20 19.01 -9.61
CA ILE A 104 5.42 18.26 -8.63
C ILE A 104 5.52 16.76 -8.92
N TRP A 105 5.59 15.92 -7.87
CA TRP A 105 5.57 14.46 -8.02
C TRP A 105 4.46 14.04 -9.00
N PRO A 106 4.77 13.18 -9.98
CA PRO A 106 6.01 12.40 -10.15
C PRO A 106 7.13 13.06 -10.97
N PHE A 107 7.19 14.39 -10.99
CA PHE A 107 8.26 15.23 -11.56
C PHE A 107 8.54 14.96 -13.04
N ARG A 108 7.47 14.69 -13.80
CA ARG A 108 7.54 14.43 -15.22
C ARG A 108 6.20 14.65 -15.92
N SER A 109 6.26 14.76 -17.24
CA SER A 109 5.07 14.81 -18.09
C SER A 109 4.62 13.42 -18.54
N PHE A 110 3.31 13.29 -18.73
CA PHE A 110 2.64 12.06 -19.14
C PHE A 110 1.83 12.31 -20.39
N THR A 111 1.84 11.36 -21.32
CA THR A 111 0.92 11.38 -22.45
C THR A 111 -0.44 10.81 -22.04
N GLN A 112 -1.47 11.11 -22.83
CA GLN A 112 -2.81 10.58 -22.61
C GLN A 112 -2.80 9.07 -22.32
N TYR A 113 -3.56 8.68 -21.30
CA TYR A 113 -3.75 7.32 -20.76
C TYR A 113 -2.53 6.67 -20.10
N GLN A 114 -1.39 7.37 -19.98
CA GLN A 114 -0.31 6.87 -19.13
C GLN A 114 -0.72 6.91 -17.66
N LEU A 115 -0.20 5.95 -16.91
CA LEU A 115 -0.49 5.76 -15.50
C LEU A 115 0.56 6.43 -14.63
N ALA A 116 0.11 6.96 -13.51
CA ALA A 116 0.92 7.41 -12.40
C ALA A 116 0.31 6.90 -11.09
N VAL A 117 1.05 7.03 -9.99
CA VAL A 117 0.56 6.72 -8.65
C VAL A 117 0.78 7.91 -7.73
N ALA A 118 -0.17 8.13 -6.81
CA ALA A 118 -0.10 9.18 -5.80
C ALA A 118 -0.31 8.58 -4.40
N LEU A 119 0.51 9.05 -3.44
CA LEU A 119 0.43 8.61 -2.05
C LEU A 119 -0.46 9.57 -1.27
N GLY A 120 -1.63 9.10 -0.86
CA GLY A 120 -2.60 9.83 -0.05
C GLY A 120 -3.47 10.82 -0.84
N PRO A 121 -4.58 11.29 -0.23
CA PRO A 121 -5.60 12.07 -0.93
C PRO A 121 -5.08 13.42 -1.43
N ASN A 122 -4.20 14.08 -0.67
CA ASN A 122 -3.66 15.37 -1.07
C ASN A 122 -2.85 15.30 -2.38
N ASN A 123 -1.99 14.29 -2.52
CA ASN A 123 -1.18 14.13 -3.74
C ASN A 123 -2.06 13.69 -4.93
N ALA A 124 -3.11 12.91 -4.67
CA ALA A 124 -4.09 12.55 -5.68
C ALA A 124 -4.88 13.78 -6.16
N ALA A 125 -5.38 14.62 -5.25
CA ALA A 125 -6.09 15.86 -5.59
C ALA A 125 -5.20 16.85 -6.39
N VAL A 126 -3.91 16.97 -6.01
CA VAL A 126 -2.95 17.75 -6.80
C VAL A 126 -2.75 17.14 -8.19
N SER A 127 -2.67 15.82 -8.30
CA SER A 127 -2.59 15.14 -9.60
C SER A 127 -3.83 15.42 -10.44
N GLU A 128 -5.03 15.38 -9.87
CA GLU A 128 -6.26 15.72 -10.60
C GLU A 128 -6.25 17.14 -11.14
N SER A 129 -5.75 18.11 -10.36
CA SER A 129 -5.57 19.49 -10.82
C SER A 129 -4.61 19.62 -12.02
N ASN A 130 -3.76 18.61 -12.24
CA ASN A 130 -2.77 18.53 -13.32
C ASN A 130 -3.20 17.63 -14.49
N GLY A 131 -4.50 17.33 -14.60
CA GLY A 131 -5.09 16.64 -15.76
C GLY A 131 -5.24 15.12 -15.61
N PHE A 132 -4.96 14.59 -14.42
CA PHE A 132 -5.19 13.19 -14.10
C PHE A 132 -6.62 12.94 -13.62
N ASN A 133 -7.04 11.68 -13.67
CA ASN A 133 -8.20 11.17 -12.97
C ASN A 133 -7.73 10.06 -12.02
N CYS A 134 -7.99 10.20 -10.72
CA CYS A 134 -7.40 9.36 -9.69
C CYS A 134 -8.45 8.56 -8.91
N PHE A 135 -8.11 7.31 -8.58
CA PHE A 135 -8.95 6.43 -7.77
C PHE A 135 -8.10 5.67 -6.75
N ASP A 136 -8.63 5.56 -5.53
CA ASP A 136 -8.06 4.71 -4.49
C ASP A 136 -8.03 3.25 -4.99
N ILE A 137 -6.85 2.61 -4.95
CA ILE A 137 -6.66 1.26 -5.50
C ILE A 137 -7.36 0.16 -4.68
N GLU A 138 -7.79 0.46 -3.45
CA GLU A 138 -8.45 -0.48 -2.54
C GLU A 138 -9.93 -0.16 -2.38
N ALA A 139 -10.26 1.11 -2.13
CA ALA A 139 -11.64 1.56 -1.91
C ALA A 139 -12.38 1.90 -3.20
N GLY A 140 -11.67 2.32 -4.25
CA GLY A 140 -12.25 2.82 -5.49
C GLY A 140 -12.80 4.25 -5.39
N ASP A 141 -12.59 4.93 -4.26
CA ASP A 141 -13.04 6.30 -4.02
C ASP A 141 -12.15 7.32 -4.76
N SER A 142 -12.74 8.46 -5.13
CA SER A 142 -11.99 9.64 -5.60
C SER A 142 -11.49 10.48 -4.40
N PRO A 143 -10.37 11.21 -4.57
CA PRO A 143 -9.71 11.93 -3.47
C PRO A 143 -10.48 13.13 -2.90
#